data_AF-A0AAW0Y6D1-F1
#
_entry.id   AF-A0AAW0Y6D1-F1
#
_cell.length_a   1.000
_cell.length_b   1.000
_cell.length_c   1.000
_cell.angle_alpha   90.00
_cell.angle_beta   90.00
_cell.angle_gamma   90.00
#
_symmetry.space_group_name_H-M   'P 1'
#
loop_
_entity.id
_entity.type
_entity.pdbx_description
1 polymer ?
#
loop_
_entity_poly.entity_id
_entity_poly.type
_entity_poly.pdbx_seq_one_letter_code
_entity_poly.pdbx_strand_id
1 'polypeptide(L)'
;AATLATAVWASHLLSFLPGWKSDASYGRVSRWFAIFSAYGWGLALLLTSLAIARDFSEELDGSGLPKPNFGQARCWFSGDDALIIFFYGPTSVVLGLNVVLFCASAYKLCSLNKSSEARMFQFSLYLKLFVLMGVTWIFEVISYFVQRKAKDSNTNYVWLVFDMINIMQGLIIFVVFVCRRAVLIRVCEVVCGVSYSKQKFPSYYLNTDADLPNNEIKHSVI
;
A
#
# COMPACT_ATOMS: atom_id res chain seq x y z
N ALA A 1 -1.16 -3.94 -5.07
CA ALA A 1 -1.27 -3.01 -3.92
C ALA A 1 0.02 -2.91 -3.10
N ALA A 2 0.63 -4.02 -2.66
CA ALA A 2 1.93 -4.01 -1.98
C ALA A 2 3.05 -3.37 -2.81
N THR A 3 3.07 -3.59 -4.13
CA THR A 3 3.99 -2.95 -5.09
C THR A 3 3.82 -1.44 -5.18
N LEU A 4 2.57 -0.96 -5.12
CA LEU A 4 2.25 0.47 -5.09
C LEU A 4 2.66 1.08 -3.75
N ALA A 5 2.48 0.37 -2.64
CA ALA A 5 2.98 0.79 -1.34
C ALA A 5 4.51 0.92 -1.37
N THR A 6 5.25 -0.11 -1.80
CA THR A 6 6.72 -0.04 -1.90
C THR A 6 7.20 1.09 -2.81
N ALA A 7 6.45 1.40 -3.87
CA ALA A 7 6.76 2.51 -4.76
C ALA A 7 6.50 3.89 -4.13
N VAL A 8 5.42 4.03 -3.36
CA VAL A 8 5.15 5.22 -2.53
C VAL A 8 6.24 5.38 -1.46
N TRP A 9 6.67 4.28 -0.84
CA TRP A 9 7.75 4.29 0.14
C TRP A 9 9.11 4.63 -0.48
N ALA A 10 9.41 4.12 -1.68
CA ALA A 10 10.64 4.42 -2.42
C ALA A 10 10.68 5.88 -2.88
N SER A 11 9.61 6.38 -3.51
CA SER A 11 9.49 7.81 -3.89
C SER A 11 9.61 8.75 -2.70
N HIS A 12 9.09 8.34 -1.54
CA HIS A 12 9.24 9.09 -0.30
C HIS A 12 10.66 9.02 0.27
N LEU A 13 11.31 7.85 0.32
CA LEU A 13 12.69 7.73 0.78
C LEU A 13 13.65 8.57 -0.08
N LEU A 14 13.41 8.58 -1.40
CA LEU A 14 14.12 9.43 -2.35
C LEU A 14 13.92 10.92 -2.04
N SER A 15 12.76 11.33 -1.52
CA SER A 15 12.49 12.74 -1.18
C SER A 15 13.26 13.27 0.03
N PHE A 16 13.82 12.39 0.86
CA PHE A 16 14.73 12.75 1.96
C PHE A 16 16.20 12.65 1.58
N LEU A 17 16.55 12.20 0.37
CA LEU A 17 17.93 12.25 -0.07
C LEU A 17 18.33 13.72 -0.32
N PRO A 18 19.53 14.15 0.13
CA PRO A 18 19.96 15.56 0.03
C PRO A 18 19.87 16.15 -1.38
N GLY A 19 20.03 15.33 -2.43
CA GLY A 19 19.94 15.76 -3.83
C GLY A 19 18.52 15.89 -4.38
N TRP A 20 17.49 15.41 -3.68
CA TRP A 20 16.10 15.50 -4.16
C TRP A 20 15.47 16.86 -3.90
N LYS A 21 15.84 17.52 -2.79
CA LYS A 21 15.28 18.82 -2.39
C LYS A 21 15.66 19.97 -3.33
N SER A 22 16.65 19.80 -4.19
CA SER A 22 17.16 20.87 -5.05
C SER A 22 16.31 21.15 -6.30
N ASP A 23 15.27 20.37 -6.59
CA ASP A 23 14.64 20.43 -7.93
C ASP A 23 13.15 20.01 -7.91
N ALA A 24 12.30 20.80 -7.26
CA ALA A 24 10.85 20.60 -7.25
C ALA A 24 10.18 21.17 -8.52
N SER A 25 10.46 20.59 -9.68
CA SER A 25 9.70 20.88 -10.91
C SER A 25 8.54 19.88 -11.04
N TYR A 26 7.30 20.39 -11.17
CA TYR A 26 6.05 19.62 -11.21
C TYR A 26 6.07 18.46 -12.25
N GLY A 27 6.82 18.64 -13.35
CA GLY A 27 7.01 17.62 -14.39
C GLY A 27 7.80 16.38 -13.95
N ARG A 28 8.66 16.47 -12.93
CA ARG A 28 9.45 15.32 -12.45
C ARG A 28 8.61 14.39 -11.56
N VAL A 29 7.67 14.92 -10.79
CA VAL A 29 6.74 14.12 -9.93
C VAL A 29 5.86 13.20 -10.79
N SER A 30 5.30 13.71 -11.88
CA SER A 30 4.52 12.92 -12.85
C SER A 30 5.35 11.80 -13.49
N ARG A 31 6.60 12.09 -13.88
CA ARG A 31 7.52 11.07 -14.41
C ARG A 31 7.83 9.96 -13.40
N TRP A 32 8.11 10.32 -12.15
CA TRP A 32 8.34 9.32 -11.10
C TRP A 32 7.11 8.47 -10.85
N PHE A 33 5.92 9.09 -10.77
CA PHE A 33 4.67 8.35 -10.65
C PHE A 33 4.46 7.34 -11.79
N ALA A 34 4.76 7.73 -13.03
CA ALA A 34 4.67 6.84 -14.19
C ALA A 34 5.67 5.69 -14.11
N ILE A 35 6.93 5.96 -13.75
CA ILE A 35 7.99 4.93 -13.60
C ILE A 35 7.59 3.92 -12.50
N PHE A 36 7.14 4.42 -11.37
CA PHE A 36 6.73 3.60 -10.23
C PHE A 36 5.48 2.76 -10.52
N SER A 37 4.52 3.34 -11.25
CA SER A 37 3.34 2.61 -11.73
C SER A 37 3.75 1.53 -12.72
N ALA A 38 4.59 1.84 -13.71
CA ALA A 38 5.09 0.88 -14.68
C ALA A 38 5.86 -0.26 -14.02
N TYR A 39 6.65 0.02 -12.97
CA TYR A 39 7.33 -1.01 -12.19
C TYR A 39 6.34 -1.93 -11.46
N GLY A 40 5.35 -1.34 -10.78
CA GLY A 40 4.38 -2.12 -10.00
C GLY A 40 3.48 -3.02 -10.86
N TRP A 41 2.98 -2.48 -11.99
CA TRP A 41 2.17 -3.25 -12.95
C TRP A 41 3.02 -4.20 -13.78
N GLY A 42 4.18 -3.75 -14.24
CA GLY A 42 5.09 -4.53 -15.08
C GLY A 42 5.64 -5.75 -14.36
N LEU A 43 6.03 -5.63 -13.08
CA LEU A 43 6.50 -6.76 -12.29
C LEU A 43 5.40 -7.82 -12.10
N ALA A 44 4.17 -7.38 -11.80
CA ALA A 44 3.03 -8.29 -11.64
C ALA A 44 2.70 -9.02 -12.96
N LEU A 45 2.68 -8.30 -14.09
CA LEU A 45 2.47 -8.87 -15.41
C LEU A 45 3.59 -9.83 -15.78
N LEU A 46 4.85 -9.49 -15.50
CA LEU A 46 5.99 -10.35 -15.78
C LEU A 46 5.90 -11.68 -15.02
N LEU A 47 5.67 -11.63 -13.71
CA LEU A 47 5.55 -12.85 -12.88
C LEU A 47 4.37 -13.71 -13.33
N THR A 48 3.24 -13.09 -13.66
CA THR A 48 2.04 -13.80 -14.14
C THR A 48 2.30 -14.45 -15.50
N SER A 49 2.89 -13.71 -16.44
CA SER A 49 3.23 -14.23 -17.77
C SER A 49 4.23 -15.37 -17.70
N LEU A 50 5.21 -15.31 -16.79
CA LEU A 50 6.16 -16.40 -16.55
C LEU A 50 5.47 -17.64 -15.99
N ALA A 51 4.54 -17.47 -15.04
CA ALA A 51 3.76 -18.59 -14.50
C ALA A 51 2.91 -19.24 -15.59
N ILE A 52 2.22 -18.45 -16.41
CA ILE A 52 1.41 -18.94 -17.53
C ILE A 52 2.29 -19.65 -18.57
N ALA A 53 3.41 -19.05 -18.99
CA ALA A 53 4.33 -19.66 -19.93
C ALA A 53 4.90 -20.98 -19.41
N ARG A 54 5.18 -21.06 -18.10
CA ARG A 54 5.61 -22.32 -17.48
C ARG A 54 4.52 -23.38 -17.45
N ASP A 55 3.26 -22.99 -17.30
CA ASP A 55 2.10 -23.89 -17.29
C ASP A 55 1.90 -24.57 -18.65
N PHE A 56 2.10 -23.82 -19.75
CA PHE A 56 1.98 -24.33 -21.12
C PHE A 56 3.22 -25.03 -21.70
N SER A 57 4.36 -24.99 -21.01
CA SER A 57 5.61 -25.59 -21.50
C SER A 57 5.83 -26.99 -20.90
N GLU A 58 5.77 -28.01 -21.75
CA GLU A 58 6.11 -29.40 -21.39
C GLU A 58 7.62 -29.66 -21.50
N GLU A 59 8.34 -28.90 -22.32
CA GLU A 59 9.79 -29.05 -22.56
C GLU A 59 10.66 -28.80 -21.31
N LEU A 60 10.10 -28.19 -20.27
CA LEU A 60 10.79 -27.85 -19.02
C LEU A 60 10.55 -28.87 -17.90
N ASP A 61 9.89 -29.99 -18.20
CA ASP A 61 9.61 -31.06 -17.24
C ASP A 61 10.91 -31.81 -16.90
N GLY A 62 11.53 -31.40 -15.79
CA GLY A 62 12.87 -31.85 -15.36
C GLY A 62 13.80 -30.68 -15.00
N SER A 63 13.44 -29.45 -15.38
CA SER A 63 14.05 -28.26 -14.80
C SER A 63 13.63 -28.13 -13.33
N GLY A 64 14.48 -27.56 -12.47
CA GLY A 64 14.15 -27.27 -11.06
C GLY A 64 13.01 -26.26 -10.86
N LEU A 65 12.30 -25.87 -11.93
CA LEU A 65 11.19 -24.93 -11.92
C LEU A 65 9.85 -25.70 -12.03
N PRO A 66 9.07 -25.78 -10.93
CA PRO A 66 7.85 -26.58 -10.89
C PRO A 66 6.72 -25.99 -11.74
N LYS A 67 5.86 -26.87 -12.27
CA LYS A 67 4.64 -26.48 -12.99
C LYS A 67 3.57 -25.93 -12.02
N PRO A 68 2.96 -24.77 -12.32
CA PRO A 68 1.83 -24.23 -11.54
C PRO A 68 0.59 -25.14 -11.54
N ASN A 69 0.32 -25.82 -12.66
CA ASN A 69 -0.83 -26.70 -12.86
C ASN A 69 -2.15 -26.01 -12.53
N PHE A 70 -2.40 -24.88 -13.17
CA PHE A 70 -3.63 -24.12 -12.97
C PHE A 70 -4.85 -24.94 -13.43
N GLY A 71 -5.94 -24.89 -12.66
CA GLY A 71 -7.22 -25.48 -13.08
C GLY A 71 -7.31 -27.01 -13.04
N GLN A 72 -6.24 -27.71 -12.66
CA GLN A 72 -6.25 -29.18 -12.58
C GLN A 72 -6.96 -29.69 -11.31
N ALA A 73 -6.49 -29.28 -10.13
CA ALA A 73 -7.12 -29.65 -8.85
C ALA A 73 -7.89 -28.47 -8.22
N ARG A 74 -7.45 -27.24 -8.49
CA ARG A 74 -8.04 -26.00 -8.00
C ARG A 74 -8.00 -24.96 -9.12
N CYS A 75 -8.89 -23.97 -9.10
CA CYS A 75 -8.81 -22.78 -9.98
C CYS A 75 -7.66 -21.83 -9.58
N TRP A 76 -6.67 -22.34 -8.84
CA TRP A 76 -5.50 -21.66 -8.30
C TRP A 76 -4.29 -22.58 -8.48
N PHE A 77 -3.10 -22.16 -8.03
CA PHE A 77 -1.92 -23.02 -8.03
C PHE A 77 -2.23 -24.35 -7.33
N SER A 78 -2.00 -25.45 -8.03
CA SER A 78 -2.14 -26.81 -7.47
C SER A 78 -0.84 -27.25 -6.81
N GLY A 79 0.30 -26.78 -7.31
CA GLY A 79 1.63 -27.07 -6.78
C GLY A 79 2.06 -26.11 -5.68
N ASP A 80 2.35 -26.67 -4.51
CA ASP A 80 2.81 -25.94 -3.32
C ASP A 80 4.15 -25.21 -3.55
N ASP A 81 5.06 -25.83 -4.29
CA ASP A 81 6.36 -25.24 -4.61
C ASP A 81 6.26 -24.16 -5.69
N ALA A 82 5.36 -24.34 -6.66
CA ALA A 82 5.08 -23.32 -7.68
C ALA A 82 4.42 -22.08 -7.05
N LEU A 83 3.49 -22.27 -6.12
CA LEU A 83 2.87 -21.18 -5.36
C LEU A 83 3.92 -20.36 -4.58
N ILE A 84 4.91 -21.01 -3.96
CA ILE A 84 6.00 -20.31 -3.28
C ILE A 84 6.85 -19.54 -4.29
N ILE A 85 7.29 -20.16 -5.38
CA ILE A 85 8.23 -19.55 -6.32
C ILE A 85 7.59 -18.36 -7.06
N PHE A 86 6.34 -18.50 -7.52
CA PHE A 86 5.69 -17.51 -8.35
C PHE A 86 4.88 -16.47 -7.56
N PHE A 87 4.44 -16.76 -6.33
CA PHE A 87 3.55 -15.88 -5.57
C PHE A 87 4.09 -15.49 -4.19
N TYR A 88 4.19 -16.42 -3.23
CA TYR A 88 4.53 -16.09 -1.85
C TYR A 88 5.99 -15.64 -1.67
N GLY A 89 6.91 -16.16 -2.47
CA GLY A 89 8.34 -15.79 -2.47
C GLY A 89 8.53 -14.32 -2.85
N PRO A 90 8.18 -13.92 -4.09
CA PRO A 90 8.24 -12.53 -4.52
C PRO A 90 7.47 -11.59 -3.59
N THR A 91 6.28 -12.00 -3.12
CA THR A 91 5.47 -11.23 -2.18
C THR A 91 6.18 -11.01 -0.84
N SER A 92 6.81 -12.05 -0.28
CA SER A 92 7.55 -11.95 0.99
C SER A 92 8.75 -11.01 0.89
N VAL A 93 9.46 -10.98 -0.25
CA VAL A 93 10.57 -10.05 -0.51
C VAL A 93 10.06 -8.60 -0.52
N VAL A 94 8.99 -8.33 -1.25
CA VAL A 94 8.38 -6.99 -1.33
C VAL A 94 7.88 -6.53 0.05
N LEU A 95 7.27 -7.43 0.83
CA LEU A 95 6.83 -7.13 2.20
C LEU A 95 8.00 -6.87 3.14
N GLY A 96 9.08 -7.65 3.06
CA GLY A 96 10.29 -7.44 3.86
C GLY A 96 10.91 -6.07 3.59
N LEU A 97 11.02 -5.69 2.32
CA LEU A 97 11.46 -4.35 1.92
C LEU A 97 10.54 -3.25 2.47
N ASN A 98 9.22 -3.46 2.42
CA ASN A 98 8.24 -2.52 2.98
C ASN A 98 8.42 -2.31 4.49
N VAL A 99 8.67 -3.38 5.25
CA VAL A 99 8.96 -3.31 6.70
C VAL A 99 10.23 -2.52 6.97
N VAL A 100 11.32 -2.80 6.24
CA VAL A 100 12.60 -2.07 6.40
C VAL A 100 12.41 -0.58 6.11
N LEU A 101 11.69 -0.23 5.05
CA LEU A 101 11.39 1.16 4.68
C LEU A 101 10.51 1.86 5.72
N PHE A 102 9.52 1.15 6.28
CA PHE A 102 8.68 1.64 7.36
C PHE A 102 9.52 1.96 8.60
N CYS A 103 10.36 1.01 9.04
CA CYS A 103 11.24 1.20 10.19
C CYS A 103 12.22 2.36 9.99
N ALA A 104 12.86 2.46 8.81
CA ALA A 104 13.78 3.55 8.49
C ALA A 104 13.10 4.92 8.55
N SER A 105 11.87 5.02 8.06
CA SER A 105 11.11 6.27 8.08
C SER A 105 10.61 6.62 9.47
N ALA A 106 10.14 5.63 10.24
CA ALA A 106 9.76 5.81 11.64
C ALA A 106 10.96 6.29 12.47
N TYR A 107 12.13 5.68 12.31
CA TYR A 107 13.36 6.08 13.00
C TYR A 107 13.75 7.52 12.67
N LYS A 108 13.78 7.90 11.38
CA LYS A 108 14.05 9.29 10.97
C LYS A 108 13.01 10.26 11.53
N LEU A 109 11.75 9.86 11.58
CA LEU A 109 10.68 10.69 12.11
C LEU A 109 10.82 10.92 13.62
N CYS A 110 11.30 9.92 14.36
CA CYS A 110 11.59 10.03 15.79
C CYS A 110 12.87 10.83 16.07
N SER A 111 13.88 10.76 15.19
CA SER A 111 15.18 11.43 15.37
C SER A 111 15.16 12.95 15.18
N LEU A 112 14.15 13.51 14.49
CA LEU A 112 14.07 14.95 14.24
C LEU A 112 13.50 15.69 15.49
N ASN A 113 14.28 16.49 16.21
CA ASN A 113 13.87 17.12 17.49
C ASN A 113 12.81 18.28 17.43
N LYS A 114 11.90 18.31 16.46
CA LYS A 114 10.88 19.39 16.31
C LYS A 114 9.45 18.87 16.10
N SER A 115 8.64 18.89 17.16
CA SER A 115 7.20 18.61 17.10
C SER A 115 6.50 19.56 16.12
N SER A 116 6.05 19.07 14.97
CA SER A 116 5.18 19.80 14.04
C SER A 116 3.95 18.94 13.74
N GLU A 117 2.77 19.55 13.67
CA GLU A 117 1.52 18.85 13.35
C GLU A 117 1.57 18.14 11.98
N ALA A 118 2.31 18.73 11.03
CA ALA A 118 2.60 18.12 9.73
C ALA A 118 3.25 16.73 9.86
N ARG A 119 4.04 16.51 10.92
CA ARG A 119 4.71 15.24 11.19
C ARG A 119 3.75 14.16 11.69
N MET A 120 2.83 14.52 12.59
CA MET A 120 1.79 13.59 13.07
C MET A 120 0.87 13.18 11.92
N PHE A 121 0.56 14.11 11.02
CA PHE A 121 -0.19 13.81 9.81
C PHE A 121 0.57 12.83 8.88
N GLN A 122 1.84 13.11 8.61
CA GLN A 122 2.71 12.22 7.81
C GLN A 122 2.85 10.83 8.45
N PHE A 123 3.11 10.76 9.76
CA PHE A 123 3.19 9.51 10.51
C PHE A 123 1.89 8.70 10.41
N SER A 124 0.74 9.36 10.63
CA SER A 124 -0.57 8.73 10.55
C SER A 124 -0.83 8.16 9.15
N LEU A 125 -0.41 8.87 8.09
CA LEU A 125 -0.51 8.39 6.72
C LEU A 125 0.34 7.13 6.50
N TYR A 126 1.59 7.13 6.98
CA TYR A 126 2.49 5.97 6.85
C TYR A 126 2.01 4.76 7.65
N LEU A 127 1.54 4.99 8.89
CA LEU A 127 0.98 3.95 9.74
C LEU A 127 -0.24 3.32 9.05
N LYS A 128 -1.14 4.14 8.49
CA LYS A 128 -2.30 3.64 7.74
C LYS A 128 -1.88 2.80 6.54
N LEU A 129 -0.87 3.24 5.78
CA LEU A 129 -0.40 2.51 4.60
C LEU A 129 0.24 1.16 4.98
N PHE A 130 0.98 1.11 6.09
CA PHE A 130 1.60 -0.11 6.61
C PHE A 130 0.59 -1.07 7.24
N VAL A 131 -0.33 -0.58 8.06
CA VAL A 131 -1.33 -1.43 8.72
C VAL A 131 -2.33 -1.99 7.72
N LEU A 132 -2.79 -1.18 6.76
CA LEU A 132 -3.80 -1.62 5.80
C LEU A 132 -3.28 -2.69 4.85
N MET A 133 -2.03 -2.61 4.38
CA MET A 133 -1.50 -3.49 3.33
C MET A 133 -0.32 -4.36 3.76
N GLY A 134 0.48 -3.94 4.73
CA GLY A 134 1.63 -4.70 5.20
C GLY A 134 1.22 -5.81 6.16
N VAL A 135 0.45 -5.44 7.19
CA VAL A 135 0.12 -6.36 8.29
C VAL A 135 -0.78 -7.51 7.83
N THR A 136 -1.83 -7.23 7.05
CA THR A 136 -2.72 -8.29 6.54
C THR A 136 -1.97 -9.30 5.68
N TRP A 137 -1.10 -8.81 4.79
CA TRP A 137 -0.28 -9.66 3.93
C TRP A 137 0.83 -10.41 4.67
N ILE A 138 1.38 -9.84 5.75
CA ILE A 138 2.28 -10.57 6.65
C ILE A 138 1.55 -11.75 7.29
N PHE A 139 0.33 -11.54 7.79
CA PHE A 139 -0.48 -12.63 8.36
C PHE A 139 -0.81 -13.70 7.34
N GLU A 140 -1.14 -13.35 6.09
CA GLU A 140 -1.36 -14.29 4.98
C GLU A 140 -0.12 -15.13 4.65
N VAL A 141 1.07 -14.53 4.64
CA VAL A 141 2.32 -15.26 4.41
C VAL A 141 2.58 -16.24 5.57
N ILE A 142 2.40 -15.79 6.80
CA ILE A 142 2.59 -16.63 7.99
C ILE A 142 1.56 -17.76 8.01
N SER A 143 0.29 -17.48 7.69
CA SER A 143 -0.78 -18.48 7.66
C SER A 143 -0.44 -19.62 6.72
N TYR A 144 0.02 -19.28 5.51
CA TYR A 144 0.45 -20.25 4.51
C TYR A 144 1.60 -21.14 5.02
N PHE A 145 2.68 -20.55 5.53
CA PHE A 145 3.84 -21.32 6.00
C PHE A 145 3.56 -22.15 7.25
N VAL A 146 2.71 -21.65 8.16
CA VAL A 146 2.33 -22.38 9.38
C VAL A 146 1.40 -23.55 9.03
N GLN A 147 0.39 -23.34 8.19
CA GLN A 147 -0.53 -24.40 7.76
C GLN A 147 0.21 -25.50 6.98
N ARG A 148 1.21 -25.14 6.18
CA ARG A 148 2.08 -26.11 5.50
C ARG A 148 2.89 -26.98 6.46
N LYS A 149 3.37 -26.42 7.58
CA LYS A 149 4.18 -27.16 8.58
C LYS A 149 3.33 -27.95 9.58
N ALA A 150 2.17 -27.43 9.97
CA ALA A 150 1.36 -27.94 11.08
C ALA A 150 0.10 -28.68 10.60
N LYS A 151 0.29 -29.75 9.82
CA LYS A 151 -0.77 -30.54 9.15
C LYS A 151 -1.84 -31.11 10.10
N ASP A 152 -1.61 -31.13 11.42
CA ASP A 152 -2.48 -31.73 12.46
C ASP A 152 -3.03 -30.75 13.52
N SER A 153 -2.80 -29.43 13.42
CA SER A 153 -3.22 -28.50 14.50
C SER A 153 -4.61 -27.87 14.29
N ASN A 154 -5.41 -27.79 15.36
CA ASN A 154 -6.73 -27.15 15.41
C ASN A 154 -6.69 -25.60 15.32
N THR A 155 -5.67 -25.04 14.66
CA THR A 155 -5.40 -23.59 14.56
C THR A 155 -6.24 -22.90 13.47
N ASN A 156 -7.16 -23.62 12.83
CA ASN A 156 -7.95 -23.15 11.70
C ASN A 156 -8.79 -21.90 12.00
N TYR A 157 -9.29 -21.74 13.23
CA TYR A 157 -10.13 -20.60 13.59
C TYR A 157 -9.39 -19.26 13.60
N VAL A 158 -8.12 -19.24 14.01
CA VAL A 158 -7.33 -18.00 14.06
C VAL A 158 -7.05 -17.50 12.65
N TRP A 159 -6.68 -18.40 11.74
CA TRP A 159 -6.43 -18.07 10.33
C TRP A 159 -7.69 -17.61 9.62
N LEU A 160 -8.83 -18.26 9.89
CA LEU A 160 -10.12 -17.84 9.34
C LEU A 160 -10.46 -16.38 9.66
N VAL A 161 -10.19 -15.91 10.87
CA VAL A 161 -10.42 -14.51 11.25
C VAL A 161 -9.55 -13.57 10.43
N PHE A 162 -8.28 -13.91 10.19
CA PHE A 162 -7.38 -13.08 9.37
C PHE A 162 -7.80 -13.06 7.90
N ASP A 163 -8.20 -14.21 7.35
CA ASP A 163 -8.69 -14.31 5.98
C ASP A 163 -9.97 -13.45 5.80
N MET A 164 -10.87 -13.45 6.78
CA MET A 164 -12.07 -12.61 6.79
C MET A 164 -11.73 -11.11 6.81
N ILE A 165 -10.74 -10.70 7.62
CA ILE A 165 -10.25 -9.31 7.63
C ILE A 165 -9.64 -8.95 6.27
N ASN A 166 -8.93 -9.88 5.64
CA ASN A 166 -8.31 -9.68 4.34
C ASN A 166 -9.35 -9.52 3.22
N ILE A 167 -10.42 -10.31 3.23
CA ILE A 167 -11.53 -10.14 2.27
C ILE A 167 -12.27 -8.81 2.51
N MET A 168 -12.43 -8.40 3.77
CA MET A 168 -13.06 -7.12 4.12
C MET A 168 -12.12 -5.91 3.96
N GLN A 169 -10.86 -6.13 3.59
CA GLN A 169 -9.84 -5.09 3.44
C GLN A 169 -10.30 -3.95 2.51
N GLY A 170 -11.04 -4.27 1.43
CA GLY A 170 -11.62 -3.26 0.54
C GLY A 170 -12.57 -2.29 1.24
N LEU A 171 -13.42 -2.79 2.15
CA LEU A 171 -14.33 -1.97 2.95
C LEU A 171 -13.55 -1.09 3.94
N ILE A 172 -12.52 -1.65 4.59
CA ILE A 172 -11.69 -0.92 5.53
C ILE A 172 -10.98 0.25 4.83
N ILE A 173 -10.42 0.02 3.64
CA ILE A 173 -9.78 1.06 2.82
C ILE A 173 -10.80 2.15 2.48
N PHE A 174 -12.00 1.77 2.05
CA PHE A 174 -13.06 2.73 1.72
C PHE A 174 -13.39 3.63 2.92
N VAL A 175 -13.60 3.06 4.10
CA VAL A 175 -13.92 3.84 5.31
C VAL A 175 -12.76 4.76 5.71
N VAL A 176 -11.52 4.28 5.65
CA VAL A 176 -10.34 5.06 6.08
C VAL A 176 -10.03 6.22 5.13
N PHE A 177 -10.18 6.04 3.82
CA PHE A 177 -9.78 7.04 2.83
C PHE A 177 -10.95 7.89 2.31
N VAL A 178 -12.11 7.27 2.04
CA VAL A 178 -13.26 7.95 1.42
C VAL A 178 -14.15 8.59 2.49
N CYS A 179 -14.43 7.90 3.59
CA CYS A 179 -15.31 8.41 4.66
C CYS A 179 -14.64 9.45 5.58
N ARG A 180 -13.51 10.05 5.16
CA ARG A 180 -12.84 11.12 5.90
C ARG A 180 -13.66 12.41 5.77
N ARG A 181 -13.91 13.11 6.89
CA ARG A 181 -14.72 14.36 6.91
C ARG A 181 -14.37 15.33 5.79
N ALA A 182 -13.09 15.62 5.56
CA ALA A 182 -12.65 16.51 4.49
C ALA A 182 -13.07 16.02 3.09
N VAL A 183 -12.95 14.71 2.82
CA VAL A 183 -13.34 14.12 1.53
C VAL A 183 -14.86 14.13 1.38
N LEU A 184 -15.61 13.77 2.43
CA LEU A 184 -17.06 13.80 2.43
C LEU A 184 -17.63 15.21 2.19
N ILE A 185 -17.00 16.25 2.74
CA ILE A 185 -17.37 17.64 2.48
C ILE A 185 -17.16 17.98 1.01
N ARG A 186 -16.00 17.65 0.43
CA ARG A 186 -15.74 17.87 -1.01
C ARG A 186 -16.70 17.11 -1.91
N VAL A 187 -17.01 15.85 -1.58
CA VAL A 187 -18.01 15.08 -2.31
C VAL A 187 -19.39 15.74 -2.19
N CYS A 188 -19.77 16.22 -1.00
CA CYS A 188 -21.02 16.94 -0.77
C CYS A 188 -21.08 18.27 -1.55
N GLU A 189 -19.96 19.00 -1.68
CA GLU A 189 -19.88 20.21 -2.52
C GLU A 189 -20.19 19.90 -3.98
N VAL A 190 -19.63 18.82 -4.52
CA VAL A 190 -19.81 18.42 -5.92
C VAL A 190 -21.22 17.87 -6.17
N VAL A 191 -21.76 17.06 -5.25
CA VAL A 191 -23.05 16.37 -5.43
C VAL A 191 -24.24 17.26 -5.06
N CYS A 192 -24.16 17.99 -3.96
CA CYS A 192 -25.29 18.75 -3.40
C CYS A 192 -25.12 20.27 -3.54
N GLY A 193 -23.98 20.75 -4.04
CA GLY A 193 -23.67 22.17 -4.18
C GLY A 193 -23.03 22.78 -2.93
N VAL A 194 -22.25 23.84 -3.17
CA VAL A 194 -21.44 24.53 -2.15
C VAL A 194 -22.32 25.14 -1.04
N SER A 195 -23.48 25.71 -1.39
CA SER A 195 -24.41 26.31 -0.41
C SER A 195 -24.93 25.28 0.59
N TYR A 196 -25.31 24.09 0.11
CA TYR A 196 -25.77 23.00 0.98
C TYR A 196 -24.63 22.45 1.85
N SER A 197 -23.42 22.32 1.30
CA SER A 197 -22.25 21.88 2.06
C SER A 197 -21.90 22.83 3.21
N LYS A 198 -21.92 24.15 2.96
CA LYS A 198 -21.68 25.17 4.01
C LYS A 198 -22.69 25.10 5.14
N GLN A 199 -23.97 24.85 4.81
CA GLN A 199 -25.01 24.68 5.81
C GLN A 199 -24.84 23.39 6.64
N LYS A 200 -24.42 22.30 5.99
CA LYS A 200 -24.27 20.98 6.63
C LYS A 200 -22.99 20.85 7.46
N PHE A 201 -21.92 21.57 7.11
CA PHE A 201 -20.61 21.47 7.77
C PHE A 201 -20.01 22.83 8.18
N PRO A 202 -20.73 23.65 8.97
CA PRO A 202 -20.32 25.03 9.27
C PRO A 202 -18.96 25.12 10.00
N SER A 203 -18.68 24.19 10.91
CA SER A 203 -17.42 24.16 11.68
C SER A 203 -16.17 23.95 10.81
N TYR A 204 -16.29 23.31 9.65
CA TYR A 204 -15.15 23.10 8.75
C TYR A 204 -14.76 24.38 8.02
N TYR A 205 -15.75 25.14 7.53
CA TYR A 205 -15.51 26.41 6.83
C TYR A 205 -15.02 27.48 7.79
N LEU A 206 -15.58 27.58 9.01
CA LEU A 206 -15.13 28.53 10.04
C LEU A 206 -13.65 28.36 10.40
N ASN A 207 -13.17 27.12 10.54
CA ASN A 207 -11.75 26.86 10.80
C ASN A 207 -10.87 27.19 9.59
N THR A 208 -11.36 26.94 8.37
CA THR A 208 -10.64 27.27 7.13
C THR A 208 -10.52 28.80 6.94
N ASP A 209 -11.58 29.55 7.28
CA ASP A 209 -11.62 31.00 7.22
C ASP A 209 -10.76 31.66 8.31
N ALA A 210 -10.60 31.01 9.47
CA ALA A 210 -9.68 31.43 10.52
C ALA A 210 -8.20 31.19 10.18
N ASP A 211 -7.89 30.18 9.35
CA ASP A 211 -6.52 29.86 8.91
C ASP A 211 -6.04 30.73 7.72
N LEU A 212 -6.96 31.31 6.94
CA LEU A 212 -6.67 32.20 5.81
C LEU A 212 -5.74 33.39 6.15
N PRO A 213 -5.99 34.19 7.22
CA PRO A 213 -5.10 35.30 7.57
C PRO A 213 -3.68 34.83 7.99
N ASN A 214 -3.53 33.64 8.58
CA ASN A 214 -2.22 33.10 8.97
C ASN A 214 -1.39 32.58 7.78
N ASN A 215 -2.03 32.15 6.69
CA ASN A 215 -1.34 31.71 5.48
C ASN A 215 -0.94 32.87 4.55
N GLU A 216 -1.73 33.94 4.46
CA GLU A 216 -1.33 35.15 3.73
C GLU A 216 -0.14 35.85 4.38
N ILE A 217 -0.08 35.91 5.71
CA ILE A 217 1.07 36.48 6.45
C ILE A 217 2.34 35.63 6.26
N LYS A 218 2.22 34.31 6.09
CA LYS A 218 3.38 33.44 5.79
C LYS A 218 3.91 33.58 4.38
N HIS A 219 3.06 33.92 3.41
CA HIS A 219 3.47 34.13 2.02
C HIS A 219 3.94 35.56 1.73
N SER A 220 3.62 36.54 2.57
CA SER A 220 4.09 37.93 2.43
C SER A 220 5.43 38.21 3.11
N VAL A 221 5.94 37.26 3.91
CA VAL A 221 7.22 37.36 4.65
C VAL A 221 8.33 36.51 4.00
N ILE A 222 8.09 35.94 2.81
CA ILE A 222 9.09 35.24 1.99
C ILE A 222 9.36 36.04 0.72
#